data_AF-A0AAV9AFU7-F1
#
_entry.id   AF-A0AAV9AFU7-F1
#
_cell.length_a   1.000
_cell.length_b   1.000
_cell.length_c   1.000
_cell.angle_alpha   90.00
_cell.angle_beta   90.00
_cell.angle_gamma   90.00
#
_symmetry.space_group_name_H-M   'P 1'
#
loop_
_entity.id
_entity.type
_entity.pdbx_description
1 polymer ?
#
loop_
_entity_poly.entity_id
_entity_poly.type
_entity_poly.pdbx_seq_one_letter_code
_entity_poly.pdbx_strand_id
1 'polypeptide(L)'
;MNNVHSCGGGISTNGHPRASRRWVGEITRKKFIDSPLYRPRDIVKDVFRDYGINLPYHKAWHGKEVACKDLHGDEALSFDHLRWYAAAVMNMNPGSYVELECTLEDHRFRRVFISFGVVIAGFETGCRPMLFLDGTFLKSKYQSILLAIIAKNGNDGLFPLAFSVVDQETEDNWLGH
;
A
#
# COMPACT_ATOMS: atom_id res chain seq x y z
N MET A 1 -35.66 -1.42 54.34
CA MET A 1 -35.67 -0.74 53.03
C MET A 1 -35.06 0.62 53.22
N ASN A 2 -33.87 0.87 52.64
CA ASN A 2 -33.33 2.19 52.37
C ASN A 2 -32.25 1.98 51.30
N ASN A 3 -32.60 2.24 50.05
CA ASN A 3 -31.68 2.11 48.92
C ASN A 3 -31.74 3.41 48.11
N VAL A 4 -31.26 4.49 48.74
CA VAL A 4 -31.00 5.74 48.04
C VAL A 4 -29.54 5.72 47.64
N HIS A 5 -29.30 5.30 46.40
CA HIS A 5 -27.99 5.41 45.77
C HIS A 5 -27.93 6.75 45.02
N SER A 6 -27.26 7.74 45.59
CA SER A 6 -26.87 8.95 44.86
C SER A 6 -25.60 8.64 44.06
N CYS A 7 -25.76 8.31 42.78
CA CYS A 7 -24.63 8.36 41.86
C CYS A 7 -24.39 9.83 41.48
N GLY A 8 -23.46 10.48 42.19
CA GLY A 8 -22.96 11.79 41.85
C GLY A 8 -22.41 11.82 40.42
N GLY A 9 -22.83 12.84 39.66
CA GLY A 9 -22.25 13.14 38.37
C GLY A 9 -20.83 13.70 38.47
N GLY A 10 -20.02 13.42 37.46
CA GLY A 10 -18.78 14.14 37.17
C GLY A 10 -17.54 13.26 37.05
N ILE A 11 -17.23 12.83 35.83
CA ILE A 11 -16.03 13.20 35.07
C ILE A 11 -16.14 12.44 33.73
N SER A 12 -16.33 13.20 32.66
CA SER A 12 -16.21 12.72 31.29
C SER A 12 -14.78 12.19 31.09
N THR A 13 -14.60 10.88 31.22
CA THR A 13 -13.37 10.23 30.78
C THR A 13 -13.46 10.10 29.26
N ASN A 14 -12.64 10.89 28.56
CA ASN A 14 -12.51 10.82 27.11
C ASN A 14 -12.06 9.40 26.68
N GLY A 15 -13.04 8.55 26.38
CA GLY A 15 -12.86 7.22 25.79
C GLY A 15 -13.30 6.07 26.70
N HIS A 16 -14.32 5.33 26.27
CA HIS A 16 -14.78 4.11 26.94
C HIS A 16 -13.63 3.09 27.07
N PRO A 17 -13.42 2.45 28.24
CA PRO A 17 -12.37 1.44 28.45
C PRO A 17 -12.40 0.25 27.49
N ARG A 18 -13.57 -0.09 26.94
CA ARG A 18 -13.78 -1.20 25.99
C ARG A 18 -13.38 -0.83 24.55
N ALA A 19 -13.26 0.45 24.22
CA ALA A 19 -12.81 0.92 22.92
C ALA A 19 -11.28 1.08 22.89
N SER A 20 -10.57 -0.05 22.95
CA SER A 20 -9.11 -0.08 22.79
C SER A 20 -8.73 0.02 21.30
N ARG A 21 -7.49 0.43 21.00
CA ARG A 21 -6.99 0.50 19.60
C ARG A 21 -7.09 -0.85 18.89
N ARG A 22 -6.79 -1.93 19.62
CA ARG A 22 -6.88 -3.31 19.15
C ARG A 22 -8.32 -3.71 18.84
N TRP A 23 -9.25 -3.43 19.76
CA TRP A 23 -10.67 -3.70 19.56
C TRP A 23 -11.22 -2.95 18.34
N VAL A 24 -10.85 -1.66 18.18
CA VAL A 24 -11.21 -0.88 16.98
C VAL A 24 -10.67 -1.54 15.72
N GLY A 25 -9.39 -1.95 15.71
CA GLY A 25 -8.78 -2.65 14.58
C GLY A 25 -9.49 -3.95 14.22
N GLU A 26 -9.85 -4.78 15.21
CA GLU A 26 -10.55 -6.06 15.02
C GLU A 26 -11.93 -5.88 14.38
N ILE A 27 -12.74 -4.93 14.87
CA ILE A 27 -14.10 -4.71 14.35
C ILE A 27 -14.13 -4.04 12.97
N THR A 28 -13.09 -3.25 12.65
CA THR A 28 -12.99 -2.57 11.34
C THR A 28 -12.17 -3.34 10.31
N ARG A 29 -11.53 -4.45 10.69
CA ARG A 29 -10.69 -5.29 9.82
C ARG A 29 -11.39 -5.69 8.52
N LYS A 30 -12.62 -6.22 8.60
CA LYS A 30 -13.39 -6.61 7.40
C LYS A 30 -13.65 -5.41 6.48
N LYS A 31 -14.00 -4.25 7.05
CA LYS A 31 -14.24 -3.02 6.29
C LYS A 31 -12.95 -2.45 5.67
N PHE A 32 -11.78 -2.69 6.27
CA PHE A 32 -10.49 -2.32 5.67
C PHE A 32 -10.09 -3.21 4.49
N ILE A 33 -10.44 -4.51 4.54
CA ILE A 33 -10.23 -5.42 3.41
C ILE A 33 -11.07 -4.96 2.21
N ASP A 34 -12.34 -4.61 2.46
CA ASP A 34 -13.27 -4.20 1.40
C ASP A 34 -13.04 -2.74 0.93
N SER A 35 -12.48 -1.89 1.79
CA SER A 35 -12.23 -0.47 1.50
C SER A 35 -10.89 0.03 2.06
N PRO A 36 -9.81 -0.02 1.26
CA PRO A 36 -8.49 0.48 1.64
C PRO A 36 -8.47 1.99 1.98
N LEU A 37 -9.43 2.75 1.45
CA LEU A 37 -9.59 4.18 1.67
C LEU A 37 -10.46 4.54 2.88
N TYR A 38 -10.89 3.56 3.68
CA TYR A 38 -11.76 3.76 4.84
C TYR A 38 -11.16 4.77 5.83
N ARG A 39 -11.81 5.92 6.02
CA ARG A 39 -11.21 7.06 6.73
C ARG A 39 -11.47 6.94 8.23
N PRO A 40 -10.59 7.46 9.10
CA PRO A 40 -10.84 7.46 10.55
C PRO A 40 -12.16 8.13 10.95
N ARG A 41 -12.64 9.13 10.19
CA ARG A 41 -13.96 9.74 10.41
C ARG A 41 -15.11 8.76 10.16
N ASP A 42 -14.97 7.87 9.17
CA ASP A 42 -15.97 6.86 8.85
C ASP A 42 -15.99 5.77 9.93
N ILE A 43 -14.83 5.43 10.49
CA ILE A 43 -14.71 4.55 11.67
C ILE A 43 -15.45 5.13 12.88
N VAL A 44 -15.25 6.42 13.18
CA VAL A 44 -15.93 7.08 14.30
C VAL A 44 -17.46 7.01 14.11
N LYS A 45 -17.95 7.32 12.90
CA LYS A 45 -19.37 7.26 12.57
C LYS A 45 -19.94 5.85 12.71
N ASP A 46 -19.23 4.86 12.17
CA ASP A 46 -19.67 3.47 12.18
C ASP A 46 -19.67 2.89 13.59
N VAL A 47 -18.65 3.19 14.39
CA VAL A 47 -18.58 2.73 15.79
C VAL A 47 -19.70 3.33 16.63
N PHE A 48 -20.05 4.60 16.38
CA PHE A 48 -21.21 5.22 17.03
C PHE A 48 -22.53 4.59 16.56
N ARG A 49 -22.70 4.37 15.25
CA ARG A 49 -23.91 3.75 14.68
C ARG A 49 -24.12 2.32 15.17
N ASP A 50 -23.08 1.51 15.14
CA ASP A 50 -23.17 0.06 15.33
C ASP A 50 -23.12 -0.31 16.84
N TYR A 51 -22.48 0.52 17.67
CA TYR A 51 -22.25 0.21 19.09
C TYR A 51 -22.66 1.32 20.08
N GLY A 52 -23.10 2.50 19.61
CA GLY A 52 -23.44 3.64 20.48
C GLY A 52 -22.23 4.26 21.18
N ILE A 53 -21.01 3.93 20.76
CA ILE A 53 -19.78 4.36 21.43
C ILE A 53 -19.24 5.64 20.77
N ASN A 54 -19.10 6.69 21.56
CA ASN A 54 -18.36 7.89 21.16
C ASN A 54 -16.84 7.61 21.13
N LEU A 55 -16.33 7.29 19.94
CA LEU A 55 -14.92 6.98 19.72
C LEU A 55 -14.12 8.26 19.44
N PRO A 56 -13.09 8.59 20.23
CA PRO A 56 -12.18 9.69 19.91
C PRO A 56 -11.47 9.44 18.57
N TYR A 57 -11.33 10.49 17.76
CA TYR A 57 -10.70 10.42 16.44
C TYR A 57 -9.30 9.76 16.47
N HIS A 58 -8.46 10.11 17.46
CA HIS A 58 -7.11 9.53 17.57
C HIS A 58 -7.15 8.01 17.79
N LYS A 59 -8.16 7.47 18.51
CA LYS A 59 -8.33 6.03 18.69
C LYS A 59 -8.76 5.35 17.38
N ALA A 60 -9.61 6.00 16.60
CA ALA A 60 -9.99 5.53 15.26
C ALA A 60 -8.77 5.52 14.31
N TRP A 61 -7.96 6.57 14.33
CA TRP A 61 -6.73 6.65 13.54
C TRP A 61 -5.72 5.57 13.92
N HIS A 62 -5.44 5.39 15.21
CA HIS A 62 -4.54 4.33 15.67
C HIS A 62 -5.10 2.92 15.40
N GLY A 63 -6.40 2.70 15.57
CA GLY A 63 -7.03 1.43 15.24
C GLY A 63 -6.90 1.10 13.75
N LYS A 64 -7.02 2.12 12.88
CA LYS A 64 -6.72 2.01 11.45
C LYS A 64 -5.27 1.62 11.20
N GLU A 65 -4.31 2.32 11.80
CA GLU A 65 -2.88 2.03 11.62
C GLU A 65 -2.53 0.59 12.03
N VAL A 66 -3.06 0.13 13.17
CA VAL A 66 -2.86 -1.26 13.64
C VAL A 66 -3.45 -2.25 12.64
N ALA A 67 -4.70 -2.06 12.22
CA ALA A 67 -5.33 -2.95 11.25
C ALA A 67 -4.61 -2.93 9.89
N CYS A 68 -4.12 -1.77 9.44
CA CYS A 68 -3.34 -1.65 8.21
C CYS A 68 -2.00 -2.39 8.32
N LYS A 69 -1.31 -2.31 9.47
CA LYS A 69 -0.06 -3.04 9.71
C LYS A 69 -0.30 -4.56 9.76
N ASP A 70 -1.38 -4.99 10.40
CA ASP A 70 -1.75 -6.41 10.47
C ASP A 70 -2.15 -6.98 9.09
N LEU A 71 -2.75 -6.16 8.21
CA LEU A 71 -3.19 -6.58 6.87
C LEU A 71 -2.09 -6.53 5.83
N HIS A 72 -1.28 -5.47 5.81
CA HIS A 72 -0.28 -5.23 4.77
C HIS A 72 1.15 -5.57 5.19
N GLY A 73 1.35 -5.99 6.45
CA GLY A 73 2.65 -6.31 7.00
C GLY A 73 3.47 -5.10 7.41
N ASP A 74 4.73 -5.35 7.77
CA ASP A 74 5.69 -4.31 8.09
C ASP A 74 6.31 -3.75 6.80
N GLU A 75 6.33 -2.42 6.67
CA GLU A 75 6.92 -1.72 5.53
C GLU A 75 8.40 -2.07 5.37
N ALA A 76 9.13 -2.16 6.49
CA ALA A 76 10.55 -2.50 6.47
C ALA A 76 10.79 -3.94 5.95
N LEU A 77 9.97 -4.90 6.39
CA LEU A 77 10.06 -6.29 5.92
C LEU A 77 9.65 -6.41 4.44
N SER A 78 8.60 -5.70 4.03
CA SER A 78 8.15 -5.69 2.64
C SER A 78 9.23 -5.14 1.72
N PHE A 79 9.95 -4.14 2.19
CA PHE A 79 11.05 -3.54 1.45
C PHE A 79 12.30 -4.43 1.42
N ASP A 80 12.65 -5.10 2.51
CA ASP A 80 13.72 -6.10 2.50
C ASP A 80 13.42 -7.26 1.54
N HIS A 81 12.14 -7.68 1.43
CA HIS A 81 11.74 -8.65 0.41
C HIS A 81 11.94 -8.12 -1.02
N LEU A 82 11.66 -6.84 -1.29
CA LEU A 82 11.92 -6.23 -2.61
C LEU A 82 13.42 -6.18 -2.93
N ARG A 83 14.26 -5.85 -1.95
CA ARG A 83 15.73 -5.90 -2.11
C ARG A 83 16.21 -7.30 -2.44
N TRP A 84 15.75 -8.30 -1.68
CA TRP A 84 16.09 -9.69 -1.93
C TRP A 84 15.60 -10.14 -3.31
N TYR A 85 14.37 -9.78 -3.69
CA TYR A 85 13.80 -10.11 -4.98
C TYR A 85 14.58 -9.46 -6.13
N ALA A 86 14.93 -8.18 -6.02
CA ALA A 86 15.76 -7.49 -7.01
C ALA A 86 17.11 -8.21 -7.21
N ALA A 87 17.80 -8.53 -6.12
CA ALA A 87 19.04 -9.29 -6.17
C ALA A 87 18.84 -10.69 -6.80
N ALA A 88 17.75 -11.39 -6.45
CA ALA A 88 17.43 -12.70 -7.00
C ALA A 88 17.16 -12.65 -8.51
N VAL A 89 16.41 -11.65 -9.00
CA VAL A 89 16.14 -11.45 -10.43
C VAL A 89 17.45 -11.23 -11.19
N MET A 90 18.30 -10.32 -10.71
CA MET A 90 19.58 -10.01 -11.35
C MET A 90 20.52 -11.23 -11.37
N ASN A 91 20.52 -12.04 -10.31
CA ASN A 91 21.36 -13.24 -10.21
C ASN A 91 20.84 -14.42 -11.04
N MET A 92 19.53 -14.67 -11.05
CA MET A 92 18.93 -15.84 -11.69
C MET A 92 18.59 -15.63 -13.16
N ASN A 93 18.39 -14.37 -13.58
CA ASN A 93 18.08 -14.01 -14.96
C ASN A 93 19.12 -12.99 -15.47
N PRO A 94 20.33 -13.44 -15.85
CA PRO A 94 21.35 -12.56 -16.41
C PRO A 94 20.83 -11.70 -17.56
N GLY A 95 21.24 -10.44 -17.61
CA GLY A 95 20.74 -9.45 -18.57
C GLY A 95 19.44 -8.77 -18.17
N SER A 96 18.80 -9.19 -17.07
CA SER A 96 17.72 -8.39 -16.47
C SER A 96 18.26 -7.09 -15.90
N TYR A 97 17.37 -6.13 -15.76
CA TYR A 97 17.63 -4.84 -15.15
C TYR A 97 16.58 -4.58 -14.07
N VAL A 98 17.06 -4.37 -12.85
CA VAL A 98 16.21 -4.00 -11.71
C VAL A 98 16.84 -2.80 -11.03
N GLU A 99 16.08 -1.72 -10.94
CA GLU A 99 16.45 -0.53 -10.19
C GLU A 99 15.52 -0.39 -9.00
N LEU A 100 16.07 -0.28 -7.79
CA LEU A 100 15.32 -0.13 -6.56
C LEU A 100 15.83 1.11 -5.82
N GLU A 101 15.01 2.16 -5.79
CA GLU A 101 15.36 3.45 -5.21
C GLU A 101 14.69 3.64 -3.84
N CYS A 102 15.44 4.24 -2.91
CA CYS A 102 14.97 4.59 -1.58
C CYS A 102 15.40 5.99 -1.17
N THR A 103 14.64 6.57 -0.24
CA THR A 103 15.08 7.78 0.43
C THR A 103 16.35 7.52 1.24
N LEU A 104 17.32 8.44 1.14
CA LEU A 104 18.59 8.35 1.86
C LEU A 104 18.42 8.56 3.37
N GLU A 105 17.42 9.34 3.78
CA GLU A 105 17.19 9.73 5.17
C GLU A 105 16.46 8.65 5.98
N ASP A 106 15.40 8.08 5.41
CA ASP A 106 14.48 7.18 6.13
C ASP A 106 14.51 5.73 5.61
N HIS A 107 15.33 5.43 4.59
CA HIS A 107 15.35 4.14 3.90
C HIS A 107 13.97 3.66 3.43
N ARG A 108 13.09 4.62 3.09
CA ARG A 108 11.75 4.31 2.60
C ARG A 108 11.80 3.99 1.12
N PHE A 109 10.99 3.02 0.73
CA PHE A 109 10.75 2.70 -0.67
C PHE A 109 10.29 3.94 -1.43
N ARG A 110 10.93 4.22 -2.58
CA ARG A 110 10.54 5.31 -3.48
C ARG A 110 10.05 4.77 -4.82
N ARG A 111 10.87 3.92 -5.44
CA ARG A 111 10.59 3.35 -6.75
C ARG A 111 11.19 1.97 -6.89
N VAL A 112 10.53 1.11 -7.65
CA VAL A 112 11.17 -0.04 -8.29
C VAL A 112 10.89 -0.01 -9.78
N PHE A 113 11.88 -0.30 -10.60
CA PHE A 113 11.75 -0.57 -12.03
C PHE A 113 12.30 -1.96 -12.32
N ILE A 114 11.57 -2.77 -13.08
CA ILE A 114 11.97 -4.13 -13.44
C ILE A 114 11.76 -4.35 -14.94
N SER A 115 12.81 -4.85 -15.60
CA SER A 115 12.75 -5.45 -16.92
C SER A 115 13.61 -6.70 -16.97
N PHE A 116 13.09 -7.78 -17.56
CA PHE A 116 13.80 -9.06 -17.61
C PHE A 116 14.67 -9.16 -18.85
N GLY A 117 15.85 -9.78 -18.74
CA GLY A 117 16.81 -9.82 -19.85
C GLY A 117 16.27 -10.50 -21.11
N VAL A 118 15.49 -11.56 -20.93
CA VAL A 118 14.79 -12.24 -22.03
C VAL A 118 13.74 -11.36 -22.71
N VAL A 119 13.12 -10.45 -21.95
CA VAL A 119 12.13 -9.50 -22.46
C VAL A 119 12.81 -8.38 -23.23
N ILE A 120 13.92 -7.84 -22.70
CA ILE A 120 14.75 -6.83 -23.38
C ILE A 120 15.23 -7.39 -24.72
N ALA A 121 15.82 -8.59 -24.72
CA ALA A 121 16.28 -9.24 -25.95
C ALA A 121 15.13 -9.54 -26.94
N GLY A 122 13.97 -9.96 -26.43
CA GLY A 122 12.78 -10.19 -27.28
C GLY A 122 12.24 -8.90 -27.92
N PHE A 123 12.34 -7.78 -27.21
CA PHE A 123 12.00 -6.47 -27.77
C PHE A 123 12.95 -6.08 -28.90
N GLU A 124 14.27 -6.14 -28.66
CA GLU A 124 15.30 -5.77 -29.64
C GLU A 124 15.23 -6.60 -30.93
N THR A 125 14.87 -7.89 -30.81
CA THR A 125 14.92 -8.83 -31.94
C THR A 125 13.60 -8.97 -32.70
N GLY A 126 12.45 -8.73 -32.04
CA GLY A 126 11.15 -9.12 -32.59
C GLY A 126 10.02 -8.10 -32.42
N CYS A 127 10.24 -7.00 -31.71
CA CYS A 127 9.23 -5.97 -31.55
C CYS A 127 9.39 -4.82 -32.54
N ARG A 128 8.26 -4.18 -32.83
CA ARG A 128 8.21 -2.94 -33.60
C ARG A 128 8.75 -1.81 -32.72
N PRO A 129 9.34 -0.75 -33.30
CA PRO A 129 9.85 0.40 -32.55
C PRO A 129 8.70 1.30 -32.08
N MET A 130 7.82 0.75 -31.26
CA MET A 130 6.62 1.39 -30.73
C MET A 130 6.41 0.92 -29.29
N LEU A 131 6.34 1.90 -28.39
CA LEU A 131 6.12 1.69 -26.97
C LEU A 131 4.81 2.37 -26.56
N PHE A 132 4.06 1.69 -25.71
CA PHE A 132 2.88 2.18 -25.04
C PHE A 132 3.18 2.23 -23.54
N LEU A 133 2.83 3.34 -22.92
CA LEU A 133 3.06 3.59 -21.51
C LEU A 133 1.68 3.81 -20.88
N ASP A 134 1.38 3.05 -19.83
CA ASP A 134 0.14 3.19 -19.08
C ASP A 134 0.40 3.09 -17.58
N GLY A 135 -0.42 3.78 -16.80
CA GLY A 135 -0.32 3.89 -15.35
C GLY A 135 -1.63 3.55 -14.68
N THR A 136 -1.60 2.72 -13.64
CA THR A 136 -2.80 2.44 -12.84
C THR A 136 -2.53 2.58 -11.35
N PHE A 137 -3.48 3.18 -10.63
CA PHE A 137 -3.36 3.35 -9.19
C PHE A 137 -3.49 2.01 -8.47
N LEU A 138 -2.48 1.70 -7.65
CA LEU A 138 -2.53 0.57 -6.73
C LEU A 138 -3.36 0.94 -5.50
N LYS A 139 -4.24 0.02 -5.09
CA LYS A 139 -4.96 0.12 -3.83
C LYS A 139 -4.04 -0.26 -2.67
N SER A 140 -3.07 0.60 -2.37
CA SER A 140 -2.13 0.44 -1.25
C SER A 140 -2.26 1.59 -0.25
N LYS A 141 -1.73 1.40 0.97
CA LYS A 141 -1.57 2.50 1.95
C LYS A 141 -0.79 3.69 1.36
N TYR A 142 0.10 3.41 0.41
CA TYR A 142 1.07 4.35 -0.14
C TYR A 142 0.58 5.03 -1.43
N GLN A 143 -0.64 4.73 -1.90
CA GLN A 143 -1.24 5.32 -3.12
C GLN A 143 -0.30 5.25 -4.34
N SER A 144 0.44 4.15 -4.44
CA SER A 144 1.45 3.95 -5.48
C SER A 144 0.80 3.82 -6.86
N ILE A 145 1.54 4.11 -7.91
CA ILE A 145 1.14 3.94 -9.30
C ILE A 145 1.96 2.79 -9.88
N LEU A 146 1.29 1.82 -10.48
CA LEU A 146 1.91 0.79 -11.30
C LEU A 146 2.00 1.32 -12.72
N LEU A 147 3.21 1.60 -13.16
CA LEU A 147 3.52 1.94 -14.54
C LEU A 147 3.88 0.67 -15.31
N ALA A 148 3.39 0.55 -16.53
CA ALA A 148 3.70 -0.55 -17.43
C ALA A 148 4.17 0.01 -18.78
N ILE A 149 5.27 -0.54 -19.28
CA ILE A 149 5.77 -0.29 -20.63
C ILE A 149 5.44 -1.53 -21.47
N ILE A 150 4.70 -1.33 -22.54
CA ILE A 150 4.24 -2.40 -23.44
C ILE A 150 4.73 -2.08 -24.85
N ALA A 151 5.39 -3.03 -25.48
CA ALA A 151 5.76 -2.98 -26.89
C ALA A 151 4.74 -3.72 -27.76
N LYS A 152 4.80 -3.49 -29.07
CA LYS A 152 4.06 -4.29 -30.06
C LYS A 152 4.99 -5.26 -30.75
N ASN A 153 4.70 -6.56 -30.71
CA ASN A 153 5.50 -7.55 -31.42
C ASN A 153 5.22 -7.55 -32.94
N GLY A 154 6.03 -8.29 -33.71
CA GLY A 154 5.85 -8.44 -35.15
C GLY A 154 4.44 -8.90 -35.58
N ASN A 155 3.78 -9.71 -34.74
CA ASN A 155 2.43 -10.25 -34.95
C ASN A 155 1.31 -9.38 -34.36
N ASP A 156 1.56 -8.09 -34.14
CA ASP A 156 0.61 -7.13 -33.59
C ASP A 156 0.10 -7.44 -32.17
N GLY A 157 0.73 -8.38 -31.46
CA GLY A 157 0.46 -8.69 -30.05
C GLY A 157 1.14 -7.72 -29.09
N LEU A 158 0.54 -7.56 -27.91
CA LEU A 158 1.13 -6.81 -26.81
C LEU A 158 2.27 -7.60 -26.17
N PHE A 159 3.38 -6.91 -25.91
CA PHE A 159 4.60 -7.48 -25.35
C PHE A 159 5.05 -6.63 -24.15
N PRO A 160 4.74 -7.04 -22.90
CA PRO A 160 5.13 -6.30 -21.72
C PRO A 160 6.65 -6.22 -21.61
N LEU A 161 7.22 -5.01 -21.67
CA LEU A 161 8.66 -4.76 -21.69
C LEU A 161 9.23 -4.53 -20.28
N ALA A 162 8.53 -3.71 -19.49
CA ALA A 162 8.95 -3.37 -18.15
C ALA A 162 7.74 -2.93 -17.31
N PHE A 163 7.91 -2.93 -16.00
CA PHE A 163 6.95 -2.32 -15.09
C PHE A 163 7.69 -1.61 -13.96
N SER A 164 7.02 -0.60 -13.39
CA SER A 164 7.54 0.17 -12.28
C SER A 164 6.45 0.44 -11.26
N VAL A 165 6.82 0.45 -9.98
CA VAL A 165 5.95 0.93 -8.91
C VAL A 165 6.57 2.20 -8.36
N VAL A 166 5.81 3.30 -8.43
CA VAL A 166 6.26 4.66 -8.11
C VAL A 166 5.22 5.35 -7.23
N ASP A 167 5.62 6.47 -6.63
CA ASP A 167 4.71 7.36 -5.89
C ASP A 167 4.00 8.38 -6.79
N GLN A 168 4.60 8.76 -7.92
CA GLN A 168 4.07 9.76 -8.87
C GLN A 168 4.42 9.45 -10.33
N GLU A 169 3.62 9.93 -11.29
CA GLU A 169 3.96 9.90 -12.72
C GLU A 169 4.90 11.06 -13.07
N THR A 170 6.21 10.82 -13.04
CA THR A 170 7.25 11.78 -13.44
C THR A 170 8.13 11.20 -14.54
N GLU A 171 8.79 12.05 -15.33
CA GLU A 171 9.70 11.61 -16.39
C GLU A 171 10.84 10.74 -15.85
N ASP A 172 11.45 11.13 -14.73
CA ASP A 172 12.49 10.35 -14.04
C ASP A 172 12.01 8.93 -13.70
N ASN A 173 10.75 8.81 -13.26
CA ASN A 173 10.13 7.55 -12.89
C ASN A 173 9.93 6.62 -14.11
N TRP A 174 9.81 7.17 -15.31
CA TRP A 174 9.69 6.42 -16.56
C TRP A 174 11.02 5.95 -17.14
N LEU A 175 12.09 6.73 -16.99
CA LEU A 175 13.35 6.48 -17.71
C LEU A 175 14.21 5.37 -17.10
N GLY A 176 14.13 5.15 -15.78
CA GLY A 176 15.14 4.35 -15.07
C GLY A 176 16.54 5.00 -15.16
N HIS A 177 17.38 4.84 -14.15
CA HIS A 177 18.73 5.42 -14.13
C HIS A 177 19.81 4.34 -13.96
#